data_AF-A0A257VSL0-F1
#
_entry.id   AF-A0A257VSL0-F1
#
_cell.length_a   1.000
_cell.length_b   1.000
_cell.length_c   1.000
_cell.angle_alpha   90.00
_cell.angle_beta   90.00
_cell.angle_gamma   90.00
#
_symmetry.space_group_name_H-M   'P 1'
#
loop_
_entity.id
_entity.type
_entity.pdbx_description
1 polymer ?
#
loop_
_entity_poly.entity_id
_entity_poly.type
_entity_poly.pdbx_seq_one_letter_code
_entity_poly.pdbx_strand_id
1 'polypeptide(L)'
;MPIHLPLTDDRIFDHPWIYATQVGYWDLSDAEVKQLREYLNRGGFLVTDDFYGDREWEAFRETMARVFPERMIVDIPDGDP
;
A
#
# COMPACT_ATOMS: atom_id res chain seq x y z
N MET A 1 9.01 1.16 19.51
CA MET A 1 7.56 0.92 19.29
C MET A 1 7.22 1.43 17.91
N PRO A 2 6.32 0.79 17.15
CA PRO A 2 5.85 1.33 15.88
C PRO A 2 5.20 2.71 16.11
N ILE A 3 5.35 3.59 15.12
CA ILE A 3 4.67 4.88 15.11
C ILE A 3 3.40 4.71 14.29
N HIS A 4 2.26 5.02 14.87
CA HIS A 4 0.98 5.00 14.17
C HIS A 4 0.70 6.39 13.62
N LEU A 5 0.59 6.48 12.29
CA LEU A 5 0.30 7.71 11.56
C LEU A 5 -0.90 7.48 10.64
N PRO A 6 -1.80 8.47 10.50
CA PRO A 6 -2.74 8.50 9.38
C PRO A 6 -1.97 8.52 8.06
N LEU A 7 -2.52 7.88 7.03
CA LEU A 7 -1.90 7.86 5.70
C LEU A 7 -1.80 9.27 5.09
N THR A 8 -2.63 10.22 5.50
CA THR A 8 -2.61 11.62 5.06
C THR A 8 -1.66 12.52 5.86
N ASP A 9 -0.95 11.99 6.84
CA ASP A 9 0.03 12.75 7.62
C ASP A 9 1.37 12.82 6.87
N ASP A 10 1.85 14.03 6.57
CA ASP A 10 3.11 14.21 5.81
C ASP A 10 4.33 13.59 6.51
N ARG A 11 4.28 13.32 7.81
CA ARG A 11 5.35 12.62 8.53
C ARG A 11 5.58 11.20 8.01
N ILE A 12 4.68 10.62 7.24
CA ILE A 12 4.96 9.35 6.55
C ILE A 12 6.19 9.46 5.64
N PHE A 13 6.50 10.64 5.10
CA PHE A 13 7.66 10.83 4.23
C PHE A 13 9.01 10.79 4.97
N ASP A 14 9.00 10.93 6.30
CA ASP A 14 10.18 10.78 7.14
C ASP A 14 10.50 9.30 7.45
N HIS A 15 9.68 8.37 6.94
CA HIS A 15 9.77 6.95 7.20
C HIS A 15 9.92 6.17 5.87
N PRO A 16 10.99 5.38 5.69
CA PRO A 16 11.27 4.74 4.40
C PRO A 16 10.39 3.53 4.09
N TRP A 17 9.73 2.97 5.10
CA TRP A 17 8.73 1.92 4.92
C TRP A 17 7.55 2.13 5.86
N ILE A 18 6.36 1.76 5.37
CA ILE A 18 5.13 1.68 6.15
C ILE A 18 4.63 0.24 6.12
N TYR A 19 3.92 -0.16 7.16
CA TYR A 19 3.31 -1.46 7.29
C TYR A 19 1.82 -1.31 7.49
N ALA A 20 1.05 -2.09 6.73
CA ALA A 20 -0.39 -2.15 6.86
C ALA A 20 -0.85 -3.61 6.92
N THR A 21 -1.77 -3.86 7.83
CA THR A 21 -2.42 -5.17 8.01
C THR A 21 -3.90 -5.02 7.65
N GLN A 22 -4.60 -6.14 7.43
CA GLN A 22 -6.02 -6.19 7.07
C GLN A 22 -6.38 -5.35 5.84
N VAL A 23 -5.49 -5.26 4.86
CA VAL A 23 -5.67 -4.39 3.69
C VAL A 23 -6.81 -4.83 2.77
N GLY A 24 -7.30 -6.07 2.92
CA GLY A 24 -8.51 -6.55 2.26
C GLY A 24 -9.80 -5.88 2.75
N TYR A 25 -9.73 -5.08 3.82
CA TYR A 25 -10.84 -4.26 4.36
C TYR A 25 -10.67 -2.77 4.08
N TRP A 26 -9.69 -2.39 3.25
CA TRP A 26 -9.46 -0.99 2.92
C TRP A 26 -10.63 -0.38 2.15
N ASP A 27 -11.02 0.81 2.61
CA ASP A 27 -11.90 1.74 1.90
C ASP A 27 -11.24 3.12 1.92
N LEU A 28 -10.04 3.20 1.32
CA LEU A 28 -9.23 4.42 1.34
C LEU A 28 -9.96 5.56 0.63
N SER A 29 -9.98 6.73 1.24
CA SER A 29 -10.43 7.96 0.61
C SER A 29 -9.55 8.36 -0.58
N ASP A 30 -10.03 9.22 -1.47
CA ASP A 30 -9.24 9.71 -2.60
C ASP A 30 -7.98 10.48 -2.15
N ALA A 31 -8.04 11.15 -0.99
CA ALA A 31 -6.89 11.81 -0.39
C ALA A 31 -5.82 10.81 0.07
N GLU A 32 -6.23 9.72 0.71
CA GLU A 32 -5.34 8.63 1.14
C GLU A 32 -4.72 7.90 -0.05
N VAL A 33 -5.51 7.60 -1.08
CA VAL A 33 -5.01 7.00 -2.33
C VAL A 33 -3.95 7.89 -2.98
N LYS A 34 -4.21 9.20 -3.06
CA LYS A 34 -3.26 10.17 -3.62
C LYS A 34 -1.97 10.24 -2.80
N GLN A 35 -2.09 10.26 -1.48
CA GLN A 35 -0.94 10.34 -0.58
C GLN A 35 -0.10 9.05 -0.63
N LEU A 36 -0.73 7.87 -0.65
CA LEU A 36 -0.03 6.60 -0.82
C LEU A 36 0.69 6.53 -2.17
N ARG A 37 0.06 7.01 -3.25
CA ARG A 37 0.71 7.10 -4.56
C ARG A 37 1.96 7.98 -4.50
N GLU A 38 1.88 9.14 -3.86
CA GLU A 38 3.01 10.06 -3.70
C GLU A 38 4.13 9.43 -2.87
N TYR A 39 3.79 8.82 -1.74
CA TYR A 39 4.73 8.13 -0.86
C TYR A 39 5.53 7.05 -1.62
N LEU A 40 4.83 6.20 -2.39
CA LEU A 40 5.46 5.15 -3.19
C LEU A 40 6.30 5.72 -4.34
N ASN A 41 5.86 6.80 -5.00
CA ASN A 41 6.64 7.45 -6.06
C ASN A 41 7.92 8.14 -5.54
N ARG A 42 7.95 8.52 -4.26
CA ARG A 42 9.16 9.05 -3.60
C ARG A 42 10.15 7.97 -3.17
N GLY A 43 9.86 6.70 -3.45
CA GLY A 43 10.69 5.56 -3.06
C GLY A 43 10.36 4.97 -1.69
N GLY A 44 9.24 5.39 -1.07
CA GLY A 44 8.73 4.73 0.11
C GLY A 44 8.30 3.29 -0.19
N PHE A 45 8.44 2.40 0.78
CA PHE A 45 8.08 0.99 0.65
C PHE A 45 6.81 0.69 1.47
N LEU A 46 5.89 -0.10 0.92
CA LEU A 46 4.70 -0.60 1.62
C LEU A 46 4.85 -2.10 1.82
N VAL A 47 4.88 -2.53 3.09
CA VAL A 47 4.71 -3.94 3.46
C VAL A 47 3.25 -4.16 3.82
N THR A 48 2.65 -5.20 3.25
CA THR A 48 1.29 -5.61 3.58
C THR A 48 1.23 -7.09 3.92
N ASP A 49 0.37 -7.44 4.86
CA ASP A 49 0.04 -8.82 5.20
C ASP A 49 -1.45 -8.97 5.56
N ASP A 50 -1.81 -10.16 6.06
CA ASP A 50 -3.13 -10.49 6.60
C ASP A 50 -4.26 -10.47 5.55
N PHE A 51 -4.13 -11.36 4.57
CA PHE A 51 -5.15 -11.66 3.56
C PHE A 51 -5.78 -13.02 3.84
N TYR A 52 -7.11 -13.06 3.91
CA TYR A 52 -7.89 -14.29 4.03
C TYR A 52 -8.66 -14.59 2.73
N GLY A 53 -7.94 -15.22 1.80
CA GLY A 53 -8.48 -15.73 0.53
C GLY A 53 -8.68 -14.66 -0.55
N ASP A 54 -9.24 -15.10 -1.68
CA ASP A 54 -9.24 -14.32 -2.94
C ASP A 54 -10.02 -13.00 -2.85
N ARG A 55 -11.06 -12.94 -2.00
CA ARG A 55 -11.89 -11.72 -1.85
C ARG A 55 -11.09 -10.55 -1.28
N GLU A 56 -10.30 -10.81 -0.26
CA GLU A 56 -9.49 -9.78 0.41
C GLU A 56 -8.30 -9.38 -0.46
N TRP A 57 -7.71 -10.35 -1.16
CA TRP A 57 -6.73 -10.07 -2.20
C TRP A 57 -7.28 -9.13 -3.29
N GLU A 58 -8.49 -9.42 -3.78
CA GLU A 58 -9.13 -8.62 -4.82
C GLU A 58 -9.41 -7.18 -4.35
N ALA A 59 -9.91 -7.00 -3.13
CA ALA A 59 -10.15 -5.65 -2.56
C ALA A 59 -8.85 -4.82 -2.46
N PHE A 60 -7.75 -5.45 -2.05
CA PHE A 60 -6.43 -4.81 -2.07
C PHE A 60 -5.97 -4.49 -3.49
N ARG A 61 -6.12 -5.43 -4.44
CA ARG A 61 -5.78 -5.23 -5.84
C ARG A 61 -6.54 -4.06 -6.46
N GLU A 62 -7.84 -3.94 -6.20
CA GLU A 62 -8.68 -2.83 -6.64
C GLU A 62 -8.25 -1.50 -6.00
N THR A 63 -7.90 -1.50 -4.72
CA THR A 63 -7.36 -0.32 -4.04
C THR A 63 -6.04 0.12 -4.67
N MET A 64 -5.13 -0.83 -4.93
CA MET A 64 -3.85 -0.55 -5.58
C MET A 64 -4.02 -0.10 -7.05
N ALA A 65 -5.06 -0.55 -7.74
CA ALA A 65 -5.42 -0.03 -9.06
C ALA A 65 -5.88 1.43 -9.01
N ARG A 66 -6.49 1.90 -7.90
CA ARG A 66 -6.74 3.34 -7.68
C ARG A 66 -5.43 4.11 -7.46
N VAL A 67 -4.47 3.53 -6.74
CA VAL A 67 -3.15 4.14 -6.48
C VAL A 67 -2.31 4.22 -7.77
N PHE A 68 -2.24 3.13 -8.54
CA PHE A 68 -1.49 3.02 -9.80
C PHE A 68 -2.32 2.32 -10.89
N PRO A 69 -3.18 3.06 -11.63
CA PRO A 69 -4.07 2.47 -12.65
C PRO A 69 -3.36 1.75 -13.80
N GLU A 70 -2.09 2.10 -14.05
CA GLU A 70 -1.30 1.58 -15.17
C GLU A 70 -0.23 0.57 -14.72
N ARG A 71 -0.20 0.18 -13.44
CA ARG A 71 0.76 -0.79 -12.91
C ARG A 71 0.03 -2.03 -12.42
N MET A 72 0.50 -3.20 -12.82
CA MET A 72 -0.03 -4.48 -12.36
C MET A 72 0.81 -4.99 -11.18
N ILE A 73 0.14 -5.62 -10.22
CA ILE A 73 0.83 -6.44 -9.22
C ILE A 73 1.28 -7.71 -9.91
N VAL A 74 2.55 -8.06 -9.75
CA VAL A 74 3.18 -9.23 -10.37
C VAL A 74 3.89 -10.05 -9.30
N ASP A 75 4.04 -11.34 -9.56
CA ASP A 75 4.90 -12.20 -8.74
C ASP A 75 6.37 -11.78 -8.94
N ILE A 76 7.09 -11.70 -7.83
CA ILE A 76 8.53 -11.41 -7.84
C ILE A 76 9.27 -12.73 -8.16
N PRO A 77 10.10 -12.79 -9.21
CA PRO A 77 10.86 -13.99 -9.54
C PRO A 77 11.88 -14.34 -8.45
N ASP A 78 12.19 -15.63 -8.27
CA ASP A 78 13.13 -16.13 -7.25
C ASP A 78 14.55 -15.50 -7.31
N GLY A 79 14.93 -14.92 -8.45
CA GLY A 79 16.24 -14.30 -8.68
C GLY A 79 16.24 -12.77 -8.67
N ASP A 80 15.15 -12.13 -8.26
CA ASP A 80 15.11 -10.68 -8.07
C ASP A 80 16.07 -10.27 -6.91
N PRO A 81 16.90 -9.22 -7.07
CA PRO A 81 18.02 -8.90 -6.18
C PRO A 81 17.66 -8.34 -4.79
#